data_AF-A0AAJ7J2Z5-F1
#
_entry.id   AF-A0AAJ7J2Z5-F1
#
_cell.length_a   1.000
_cell.length_b   1.000
_cell.length_c   1.000
_cell.angle_alpha   90.00
_cell.angle_beta   90.00
_cell.angle_gamma   90.00
#
_symmetry.space_group_name_H-M   'P 1'
#
loop_
_entity.id
_entity.type
_entity.pdbx_description
1 polymer ?
#
loop_
_entity_poly.entity_id
_entity_poly.type
_entity_poly.pdbx_seq_one_letter_code
_entity_poly.pdbx_strand_id
1 'polypeptide(L)' 'VQAANSLGYGPISNEVTVFSAKDMPQVAPQQVLEQSYNSTSLRVSWQPIEETRERIRGRLIGHRLKYWKESN' A
#
# COMPACT_ATOMS: atom_id res chain seq x y z
N VAL A 1 -17.39 11.46 -20.55
CA VAL A 1 -16.51 12.05 -21.60
C VAL A 1 -17.37 12.42 -22.79
N GLN A 2 -17.16 13.58 -23.42
CA GLN A 2 -17.97 14.05 -24.54
C GLN A 2 -17.06 14.60 -25.65
N ALA A 3 -17.33 14.23 -26.90
CA ALA A 3 -16.61 14.77 -28.05
C ALA A 3 -17.25 16.10 -28.51
N ALA A 4 -16.44 17.01 -29.03
CA ALA A 4 -16.89 18.30 -29.56
C ALA A 4 -16.26 18.59 -30.92
N ASN A 5 -17.04 19.15 -31.84
CA ASN A 5 -16.57 19.69 -33.11
C ASN A 5 -17.20 21.07 -33.39
N SER A 6 -16.88 21.68 -34.53
CA SER A 6 -17.40 23.01 -34.92
C SER A 6 -18.90 23.06 -35.16
N LEU A 7 -19.58 21.91 -35.27
CA LEU A 7 -21.03 21.80 -35.45
C LEU A 7 -21.78 21.51 -34.14
N GLY A 8 -21.06 21.11 -33.08
CA GLY A 8 -21.65 20.91 -31.75
C GLY A 8 -21.01 19.78 -30.95
N TYR A 9 -21.72 19.35 -29.91
CA TYR A 9 -21.31 18.30 -28.98
C TYR A 9 -21.94 16.95 -29.33
N GLY A 10 -21.14 15.89 -29.27
CA GLY A 10 -21.60 14.51 -29.44
C GLY A 10 -22.27 13.93 -28.18
N PRO A 11 -22.71 12.66 -28.24
CA PRO A 11 -23.30 11.99 -27.09
C PRO A 11 -22.29 11.85 -25.93
N ILE A 12 -22.81 11.96 -24.70
CA ILE A 12 -22.03 11.76 -23.47
C ILE A 12 -21.73 10.27 -23.31
N SER A 13 -20.47 9.92 -23.04
CA SER A 13 -20.08 8.55 -22.73
C SER A 13 -20.69 8.08 -21.41
N ASN A 14 -20.90 6.78 -21.29
CA ASN A 14 -21.34 6.16 -20.04
C ASN A 14 -20.41 6.51 -18.87
N GLU A 15 -20.98 6.59 -17.68
CA GLU A 15 -20.23 6.78 -16.45
C GLU A 15 -19.39 5.54 -16.15
N VAL A 16 -18.13 5.76 -15.79
CA VAL A 16 -17.19 4.71 -15.38
C VAL A 16 -16.50 5.18 -14.11
N THR A 17 -16.48 4.33 -13.09
CA THR A 17 -15.72 4.59 -11.88
C THR A 17 -14.28 4.12 -12.06
N VAL A 18 -13.34 5.05 -11.95
CA VAL A 18 -11.89 4.78 -12.01
C VAL A 18 -11.22 5.26 -10.72
N PHE A 19 -10.30 4.45 -10.21
CA PHE A 19 -9.56 4.74 -8.98
C PHE A 19 -8.21 5.38 -9.32
N SER A 20 -7.78 6.34 -8.50
CA SER A 20 -6.46 6.97 -8.63
C SER A 20 -5.33 5.97 -8.35
N ALA A 21 -4.12 6.30 -8.82
CA ALA A 21 -2.92 5.52 -8.49
C ALA A 21 -2.74 5.40 -6.96
N LYS A 22 -2.25 4.23 -6.53
CA LYS A 22 -1.89 3.98 -5.13
C LYS A 22 -0.59 4.71 -4.83
N ASP A 23 -0.50 5.26 -3.62
CA ASP A 23 0.70 5.94 -3.13
C ASP A 23 1.44 5.05 -2.12
N MET A 24 2.69 5.42 -1.78
CA MET A 24 3.46 4.71 -0.77
C MET A 24 2.76 4.80 0.60
N PRO A 25 2.55 3.68 1.32
CA PRO A 25 1.97 3.73 2.65
C PRO A 25 2.85 4.61 3.54
N GLN A 26 2.22 5.57 4.23
CA GLN A 26 2.92 6.57 5.04
C GLN A 26 3.24 6.05 6.46
N VAL A 27 2.94 4.78 6.72
CA VAL A 27 2.98 4.19 8.06
C VAL A 27 3.87 2.97 8.07
N ALA A 28 4.78 2.92 9.05
CA ALA A 28 5.59 1.75 9.34
C ALA A 28 4.89 0.86 10.39
N PRO A 29 5.13 -0.47 10.37
CA PRO A 29 4.70 -1.34 11.47
C PRO A 29 5.20 -0.84 12.82
N GLN A 30 4.31 -0.80 13.81
CA GLN A 30 4.66 -0.40 15.18
C GLN A 30 4.99 -1.61 16.05
N GLN A 31 5.74 -1.37 17.12
CA GLN A 31 6.12 -2.39 18.11
C GLN A 31 6.69 -3.66 17.47
N VAL A 32 7.71 -3.50 16.64
CA VAL A 32 8.45 -4.64 16.09
C VAL A 32 9.18 -5.34 17.24
N LEU A 33 8.90 -6.62 17.42
CA LEU A 33 9.50 -7.48 18.43
C LEU A 33 10.23 -8.63 17.73
N GLU A 34 11.47 -8.87 18.10
CA GLU A 34 12.22 -10.06 17.73
C GLU A 34 12.32 -11.05 18.89
N GLN A 35 12.14 -12.33 18.59
CA GLN A 35 12.35 -13.42 19.54
C GLN A 35 13.14 -14.53 18.86
N SER A 36 14.18 -15.03 19.53
CA SER A 36 14.89 -16.23 19.05
C SER A 36 13.95 -17.43 19.11
N TYR A 37 13.73 -18.09 17.96
CA TYR A 37 12.94 -19.31 17.92
C TYR A 37 13.83 -20.55 18.08
N ASN A 38 14.98 -20.57 17.38
CA ASN A 38 16.04 -21.56 17.54
C ASN A 38 17.38 -20.99 17.04
N SER A 39 18.42 -21.81 16.95
CA SER A 39 19.77 -21.40 16.52
C SER A 39 19.86 -20.87 15.08
N THR A 40 18.84 -21.08 14.24
CA THR A 40 18.81 -20.68 12.83
C THR A 40 17.59 -19.85 12.43
N SER A 41 16.66 -19.59 13.36
CA SER A 41 15.36 -18.99 13.07
C SER A 41 14.98 -17.93 14.11
N LEU A 42 14.45 -16.82 13.63
CA LEU A 42 13.92 -15.72 14.43
C LEU A 42 12.42 -15.61 14.18
N ARG A 43 11.66 -15.35 15.24
CA ARG A 43 10.25 -14.94 15.16
C ARG A 43 10.21 -13.41 15.24
N VAL A 44 9.65 -12.79 14.20
CA VAL A 44 9.44 -11.35 14.14
C VAL A 44 7.94 -11.09 14.13
N SER A 45 7.47 -10.28 15.06
CA SER A 45 6.07 -9.84 15.15
C SER A 45 5.98 -8.32 15.26
N TRP A 46 4.86 -7.77 14.83
CA TRP A 46 4.57 -6.34 14.90
C TRP A 46 3.07 -6.13 15.07
N GLN A 47 2.68 -4.91 15.46
CA GLN A 47 1.26 -4.56 15.54
C GLN A 47 0.64 -4.44 14.15
N PRO A 48 -0.60 -4.94 13.97
CA PRO A 48 -1.34 -4.75 12.74
C PRO A 48 -1.44 -3.27 12.37
N ILE A 49 -1.21 -2.97 11.11
CA ILE A 49 -1.38 -1.62 10.59
C ILE A 49 -2.87 -1.41 10.31
N GLU A 50 -3.41 -0.28 10.75
CA GLU A 50 -4.77 0.13 10.40
C GLU A 50 -4.89 0.34 8.88
N GLU A 51 -5.74 -0.46 8.23
CA GLU A 51 -5.96 -0.44 6.78
C GLU A 51 -6.91 0.68 6.33
N THR A 52 -6.76 1.88 6.90
CA THR A 52 -7.56 3.03 6.49
C THR A 52 -6.95 3.70 5.25
N ARG A 53 -7.80 4.40 4.48
CA ARG A 53 -7.40 5.07 3.23
C ARG A 53 -6.35 6.15 3.48
N GLU A 54 -6.38 6.79 4.64
CA GLU A 54 -5.47 7.86 5.03
C GLU A 54 -4.05 7.33 5.29
N ARG A 55 -3.94 6.11 5.84
CA ARG A 55 -2.68 5.50 6.26
C ARG A 55 -2.00 4.68 5.16
N ILE A 56 -2.77 3.81 4.51
CA ILE A 56 -2.22 2.89 3.48
C ILE A 56 -2.28 3.51 2.07
N ARG A 57 -3.12 4.54 1.84
CA ARG A 57 -3.32 5.20 0.54
C ARG A 57 -3.51 4.21 -0.61
N GLY A 58 -4.26 3.14 -0.35
CA GLY A 58 -4.42 2.03 -1.26
C GLY A 58 -4.81 0.76 -0.52
N ARG A 59 -4.36 -0.39 -1.03
CA ARG A 59 -4.56 -1.71 -0.42
C ARG A 59 -3.19 -2.25 0.00
N LEU A 60 -3.07 -2.71 1.24
CA LEU A 60 -1.87 -3.39 1.72
C LEU A 60 -1.69 -4.70 0.94
N ILE A 61 -0.55 -4.84 0.26
CA ILE A 61 -0.24 -6.03 -0.56
C ILE A 61 0.71 -7.00 0.15
N GLY A 62 1.41 -6.55 1.19
CA GLY A 62 2.35 -7.36 1.94
C GLY A 62 3.36 -6.51 2.73
N HIS A 63 4.23 -7.21 3.46
CA HIS A 63 5.30 -6.62 4.26
C HIS A 63 6.65 -7.06 3.70
N ARG A 64 7.68 -6.22 3.83
CA ARG A 64 9.05 -6.54 3.43
C ARG A 64 9.98 -6.38 4.62
N LEU A 65 10.62 -7.47 5.01
CA LEU A 65 11.64 -7.47 6.06
C LEU A 65 13.01 -7.29 5.44
N LYS A 66 13.83 -6.45 6.07
CA LYS A 66 15.25 -6.29 5.75
C LYS A 66 16.05 -6.61 7.02
N TYR A 67 17.06 -7.45 6.90
CA TYR A 67 17.93 -7.83 8.01
C TYR A 67 19.38 -7.91 7.50
N TRP A 68 20.32 -7.68 8.41
CA TRP A 68 21.74 -7.80 8.16
C TRP A 68 22.42 -8.30 9.44
N LYS A 69 23.56 -8.99 9.30
CA LYS A 69 24.41 -9.26 10.46
C LYS A 69 25.13 -7.98 10.83
N GLU A 70 25.09 -7.62 12.10
CA GLU A 70 25.92 -6.53 12.60
C GLU A 70 27.35 -7.04 12.74
N SER A 71 28.28 -6.35 12.08
CA SER A 71 29.71 -6.54 12.28
C SER A 71 30.13 -5.71 13.48
N ASN A 72 30.39 -6.35 14.62
CA ASN A 72 31.09 -5.73 15.74
C ASN A 72 32.58 -5.62 15.43
#